data_AF-A0A963MNC9-F1
#
_entry.id   AF-A0A963MNC9-F1
#
_cell.length_a   1.000
_cell.length_b   1.000
_cell.length_c   1.000
_cell.angle_alpha   90.00
_cell.angle_beta   90.00
_cell.angle_gamma   90.00
#
_symmetry.space_group_name_H-M   'P 1'
#
loop_
_entity.id
_entity.type
_entity.pdbx_description
1 polymer ?
#
loop_
_entity_poly.entity_id
_entity_poly.type
_entity_poly.pdbx_seq_one_letter_code
_entity_poly.pdbx_strand_id
1 'polypeptide(L)' 'AVGDEDAGPPFILQPNGRYAHTRNHVVAALVAAGFEAALPSAQVLRTEGGEPVAGWLVGACKP' A
#
# COMPACT_ATOMS: atom_id res chain seq x y z
N ALA A 1 -9.75 -10.24 -11.78
CA ALA A 1 -8.63 -11.14 -11.47
C ALA A 1 -7.76 -10.42 -10.46
N VAL A 2 -7.79 -10.83 -9.19
CA VAL A 2 -6.92 -10.25 -8.17
C VAL A 2 -5.53 -10.80 -8.43
N GLY A 3 -4.64 -9.96 -8.97
CA GLY A 3 -3.24 -10.31 -9.10
C GLY A 3 -2.65 -10.50 -7.71
N ASP A 4 -1.71 -11.41 -7.58
CA ASP A 4 -1.00 -11.71 -6.33
C ASP A 4 0.00 -10.57 -6.04
N GLU A 5 -0.53 -9.36 -5.76
CA GLU A 5 0.23 -8.12 -5.53
C GLU A 5 1.20 -8.23 -4.33
N ASP A 6 1.10 -9.31 -3.55
CA ASP A 6 1.94 -9.60 -2.38
C ASP A 6 2.96 -10.73 -2.61
N ALA A 7 3.05 -11.32 -3.80
CA ALA A 7 4.03 -12.37 -4.11
C ALA A 7 5.45 -11.84 -4.36
N GLY A 8 5.65 -10.52 -4.33
CA GLY A 8 6.91 -9.83 -4.61
C GLY A 8 7.65 -9.32 -3.37
N PRO A 9 8.79 -8.63 -3.56
CA PRO A 9 9.46 -7.94 -2.46
C PRO A 9 8.50 -6.92 -1.82
N PRO A 10 8.54 -6.73 -0.49
CA PRO A 10 7.60 -5.87 0.24
C PRO A 10 7.64 -4.41 -0.23
N PHE A 11 8.80 -3.96 -0.71
CA PHE A 11 8.94 -2.69 -1.41
C PHE A 11 10.10 -2.72 -2.41
N ILE A 12 10.05 -1.82 -3.38
CA ILE A 12 11.08 -1.62 -4.39
C ILE A 12 11.19 -0.13 -4.73
N LEU A 13 12.43 0.33 -4.96
CA LEU A 13 12.68 1.58 -5.66
C LEU A 13 12.81 1.27 -7.16
N GLN A 14 11.85 1.72 -7.95
CA GLN A 14 11.83 1.50 -9.39
C GLN A 14 12.94 2.30 -10.10
N PRO A 15 13.38 1.90 -11.31
CA PRO A 15 14.43 2.60 -12.05
C PRO A 15 14.12 4.08 -12.37
N ASN A 16 12.84 4.45 -12.41
CA ASN A 16 12.38 5.83 -12.58
C ASN A 16 12.41 6.65 -11.27
N GLY A 17 12.95 6.07 -10.18
CA GLY A 17 13.02 6.68 -8.85
C GLY A 17 11.73 6.59 -8.03
N ARG A 18 10.67 5.94 -8.53
CA ARG A 18 9.41 5.81 -7.79
C ARG A 18 9.47 4.63 -6.81
N TYR A 19 9.02 4.89 -5.59
CA TYR A 19 8.82 3.85 -4.59
C TYR A 19 7.51 3.11 -4.85
N ALA A 20 7.55 1.78 -4.78
CA ALA A 20 6.40 0.90 -4.82
C ALA A 20 6.47 -0.09 -3.66
N HIS A 21 5.32 -0.52 -3.16
CA HIS A 21 5.22 -1.43 -2.02
C HIS A 21 4.01 -2.34 -2.14
N THR A 22 4.04 -3.46 -1.44
CA THR A 22 2.87 -4.33 -1.28
C THR A 22 1.94 -3.79 -0.20
N ARG A 23 0.68 -4.26 -0.19
CA ARG A 23 -0.27 -3.92 0.86
C ARG A 23 0.23 -4.39 2.23
N ASN A 24 0.71 -5.63 2.33
CA ASN A 24 1.17 -6.18 3.60
C ASN A 24 2.38 -5.44 4.16
N HIS A 25 3.24 -4.85 3.32
CA HIS A 25 4.37 -4.07 3.81
C HIS A 25 3.92 -2.92 4.74
N VAL A 26 2.91 -2.15 4.33
CA VAL A 26 2.39 -1.03 5.13
C VAL A 26 1.69 -1.52 6.39
N VAL A 27 0.91 -2.61 6.29
CA VAL A 27 0.24 -3.22 7.44
C VAL A 27 1.26 -3.69 8.49
N ALA A 28 2.31 -4.41 8.05
CA ALA A 28 3.36 -4.89 8.93
C ALA A 28 4.14 -3.73 9.58
N ALA A 29 4.42 -2.67 8.84
CA ALA A 29 5.08 -1.48 9.38
C ALA A 29 4.24 -0.78 10.47
N LEU A 30 2.93 -0.68 10.28
CA LEU A 30 2.01 -0.12 11.28
C LEU A 30 1.97 -0.96 12.55
N VAL A 31 1.87 -2.28 12.41
CA VAL A 31 1.90 -3.21 13.56
C VAL A 31 3.23 -3.11 14.31
N ALA A 32 4.36 -3.11 13.60
CA ALA A 32 5.69 -2.96 14.21
C ALA A 32 5.85 -1.61 14.94
N ALA A 33 5.14 -0.57 14.49
CA ALA A 33 5.09 0.74 15.14
C ALA A 33 4.10 0.82 16.33
N GLY A 34 3.43 -0.29 16.68
CA GLY A 34 2.52 -0.39 17.82
C GLY A 34 1.08 0.07 17.53
N PHE A 35 0.64 0.05 16.28
CA PHE A 35 -0.76 0.25 15.92
C PHE A 35 -1.51 -1.09 15.87
N GLU A 36 -2.77 -1.12 16.31
CA GLU A 36 -3.50 -2.38 16.53
C GLU A 36 -4.57 -2.66 15.45
N ALA A 37 -5.10 -1.64 14.76
CA ALA A 37 -6.17 -1.79 13.77
C ALA A 37 -5.80 -1.26 12.37
N ALA A 38 -4.80 -1.85 11.73
CA ALA A 38 -4.46 -1.52 10.35
C ALA A 38 -5.55 -2.02 9.38
N LEU A 39 -6.37 -1.10 8.85
CA LEU A 39 -7.51 -1.37 7.97
C LEU A 39 -7.22 -0.83 6.56
N PRO A 40 -6.57 -1.63 5.70
CA PRO A 40 -6.33 -1.28 4.31
C PRO A 40 -7.62 -1.39 3.46
N SER A 41 -7.87 -0.38 2.64
CA SER A 41 -8.99 -0.27 1.71
C SER A 41 -8.50 0.11 0.33
N ALA A 42 -8.93 -0.63 -0.70
CA ALA A 42 -8.59 -0.31 -2.09
C ALA A 42 -9.36 0.94 -2.53
N GLN A 43 -8.66 1.95 -3.03
CA GLN A 43 -9.22 3.26 -3.39
C GLN A 43 -8.55 3.82 -4.64
N VAL A 44 -9.25 4.69 -5.37
CA VAL A 44 -8.66 5.52 -6.42
C VAL A 44 -8.35 6.88 -5.80
N LEU A 45 -7.08 7.14 -5.52
CA LEU A 45 -6.64 8.35 -4.80
C LEU A 45 -6.21 9.47 -5.75
N ARG A 46 -5.91 9.13 -7.01
CA ARG A 46 -5.41 10.08 -8.00
C ARG A 46 -5.69 9.62 -9.42
N THR A 47 -5.45 10.54 -10.33
CA THR A 47 -5.52 10.36 -11.77
C THR A 47 -4.15 10.71 -12.37
N GLU A 48 -3.64 9.90 -13.29
CA GLU A 48 -2.40 10.17 -14.02
C GLU A 48 -2.70 10.13 -15.53
N GLY A 49 -2.41 11.23 -16.25
CA GLY A 49 -2.70 11.32 -17.68
C GLY A 49 -4.19 11.22 -18.04
N GLY A 50 -5.08 11.46 -17.07
CA GLY A 50 -6.53 11.28 -17.24
C GLY A 50 -7.05 9.91 -16.76
N GLU A 51 -6.17 8.95 -16.48
CA GLU A 51 -6.53 7.60 -16.05
C GLU A 51 -6.51 7.43 -14.53
N PRO A 52 -7.51 6.75 -13.94
CA PRO A 52 -7.55 6.50 -12.50
C PRO A 52 -6.42 5.55 -12.09
N VAL A 53 -5.73 5.88 -11.00
CA VAL A 53 -4.69 5.02 -10.42
C VAL A 53 -5.20 4.37 -9.15
N ALA A 54 -5.27 3.04 -9.16
CA ALA A 54 -5.60 2.25 -7.99
C ALA A 54 -4.49 2.36 -6.93
N GLY A 55 -4.89 2.41 -5.67
CA GLY A 55 -3.99 2.45 -4.53
C GLY A 55 -4.67 2.00 -3.25
N TRP A 56 -3.99 2.21 -2.13
CA TRP A 56 -4.45 1.78 -0.81
C TRP A 56 -4.58 2.97 0.12
N LEU A 57 -5.72 3.09 0.79
CA LEU A 57 -5.89 3.90 1.99
C LEU A 57 -5.76 2.96 3.20
N VAL A 58 -4.90 3.27 4.16
CA VAL A 58 -4.72 2.45 5.36
C VAL A 58 -5.01 3.30 6.59
N GLY A 59 -6.10 2.99 7.28
CA GLY A 59 -6.41 3.55 8.60
C GLY A 59 -5.73 2.73 9.69
N ALA A 60 -5.28 3.37 10.77
CA ALA A 60 -4.74 2.69 11.95
C ALA A 60 -4.98 3.51 13.21
N CYS A 61 -5.12 2.84 14.35
CA CYS A 61 -5.21 3.46 15.67
C CYS A 61 -4.18 2.87 16.64
N LYS A 62 -3.83 3.68 17.65
CA LYS A 62 -3.15 3.24 18.86
C LYS A 62 -4.13 3.30 20.02
N PRO A 63 -3.94 2.48 21.07
CA PRO A 63 -4.68 2.62 22.32
C PRO A 63 -4.49 4.00 22.96
#